data_AF-A0A9Q3YTR3-F1
#
_entry.id   AF-A0A9Q3YTR3-F1
#
_cell.length_a   1.000
_cell.length_b   1.000
_cell.length_c   1.000
_cell.angle_alpha   90.00
_cell.angle_beta   90.00
_cell.angle_gamma   90.00
#
_symmetry.space_group_name_H-M   'P 1'
#
loop_
_entity.id
_entity.type
_entity.pdbx_description
1 polymer ?
#
loop_
_entity_poly.entity_id
_entity_poly.type
_entity_poly.pdbx_seq_one_letter_code
_entity_poly.pdbx_strand_id
1 'polypeptide(L)'
;MSKIILTAHQKGGVGKSTLSFNLAVNLKENAKVCIIDFDAQGSLYQIRELSEIPIFLGEKLKEVQNSDFDFIFIDTPPYLSNA
;
A
#
# COMPACT_ATOMS: atom_id res chain seq x y z
N MET A 1 0.68 3.75 -17.43
CA MET A 1 1.53 4.05 -16.27
C MET A 1 0.60 4.18 -15.08
N SER A 2 0.80 3.34 -14.07
CA SER A 2 0.01 3.33 -12.84
C SER A 2 0.10 4.67 -12.11
N LYS A 3 -0.98 5.06 -11.43
CA LYS A 3 -1.00 6.21 -10.53
C LYS A 3 -0.58 5.76 -9.14
N ILE A 4 0.40 6.44 -8.55
CA ILE A 4 0.90 6.12 -7.21
C ILE A 4 0.24 7.06 -6.20
N ILE A 5 -0.37 6.49 -5.16
CA ILE A 5 -0.98 7.22 -4.04
C ILE A 5 -0.23 6.83 -2.78
N LEU A 6 0.48 7.78 -2.16
CA LEU A 6 1.31 7.54 -1.00
C LEU A 6 0.70 8.19 0.24
N THR A 7 0.54 7.39 1.30
CA THR A 7 0.09 7.87 2.61
C THR A 7 1.28 7.91 3.56
N ALA A 8 1.69 9.12 3.97
CA ALA A 8 2.84 9.32 4.85
C ALA A 8 2.55 10.26 6.02
N HIS A 9 3.04 9.88 7.19
CA HIS A 9 2.98 10.67 8.42
C HIS A 9 3.99 10.15 9.45
N GLN A 10 4.68 11.07 10.13
CA GLN A 10 5.77 10.76 11.07
C GLN A 10 5.32 10.20 12.44
N LYS A 11 4.06 9.80 12.58
CA LYS A 11 3.47 9.35 13.84
C LYS A 11 2.82 7.99 13.63
N GLY A 12 3.13 7.06 14.53
CA GLY A 12 2.44 5.76 14.61
C GLY A 12 1.02 5.92 15.14
N GLY A 13 0.11 5.05 14.71
CA GLY A 13 -1.27 5.03 15.23
C GLY A 13 -2.19 6.17 14.75
N VAL A 14 -1.82 6.92 13.71
CA VAL A 14 -2.67 7.99 13.13
C VAL A 14 -3.61 7.50 12.02
N GLY A 15 -3.63 6.19 11.74
CA GLY A 15 -4.55 5.59 10.76
C GLY A 15 -4.06 5.58 9.30
N LYS A 16 -2.75 5.74 9.02
CA LYS A 16 -2.19 5.67 7.65
C LYS A 16 -2.59 4.39 6.91
N SER A 17 -2.26 3.24 7.48
CA SER A 17 -2.55 1.92 6.90
C SER A 17 -4.05 1.72 6.72
N THR A 18 -4.85 2.13 7.72
CA THR A 18 -6.32 2.09 7.65
C THR A 18 -6.85 2.92 6.49
N LEU A 19 -6.34 4.14 6.30
CA LEU A 19 -6.75 5.01 5.21
C LEU A 19 -6.35 4.43 3.85
N SER A 20 -5.08 4.02 3.70
CA SER A 20 -4.57 3.39 2.47
C SER A 20 -5.40 2.17 2.07
N PHE A 21 -5.71 1.30 3.03
CA PHE A 21 -6.51 0.10 2.79
C PHE A 21 -7.94 0.43 2.33
N ASN A 22 -8.64 1.28 3.07
CA ASN A 22 -10.04 1.57 2.77
C ASN A 22 -10.20 2.34 1.46
N LEU A 23 -9.28 3.25 1.13
CA LEU A 23 -9.28 3.93 -0.17
C LEU A 23 -9.02 2.96 -1.32
N ALA A 24 -8.06 2.04 -1.16
CA ALA A 24 -7.79 1.03 -2.17
C ALA A 24 -8.99 0.09 -2.39
N VAL A 25 -9.58 -0.43 -1.31
CA VAL A 25 -10.77 -1.29 -1.38
C VAL A 25 -11.95 -0.57 -2.04
N ASN A 26 -12.17 0.72 -1.74
CA ASN A 26 -13.24 1.49 -2.37
C ASN A 26 -13.04 1.67 -3.88
N LEU A 27 -11.79 1.86 -4.33
CA LEU A 27 -11.48 2.05 -5.76
C LEU A 27 -11.49 0.74 -6.57
N LYS A 28 -11.37 -0.42 -5.92
CA LYS A 28 -11.24 -1.73 -6.60
C LYS A 28 -12.41 -2.05 -7.55
N GLU A 29 -13.59 -1.50 -7.29
CA GLU A 29 -14.80 -1.74 -8.10
C GLU A 29 -14.67 -1.15 -9.51
N ASN A 30 -13.84 -0.12 -9.67
CA ASN A 30 -13.73 0.65 -10.91
C ASN A 30 -12.32 0.64 -11.50
N ALA A 31 -11.34 0.04 -10.82
CA ALA A 31 -9.94 0.06 -11.22
C ALA A 31 -9.15 -1.14 -10.65
N LYS A 32 -8.09 -1.54 -11.35
CA LYS A 32 -7.11 -2.51 -10.83
C LYS A 32 -6.22 -1.83 -9.81
N VAL A 33 -6.33 -2.24 -8.55
CA VAL A 33 -5.62 -1.63 -7.43
C VAL A 33 -4.72 -2.64 -6.72
N CYS A 34 -3.63 -2.17 -6.14
CA CYS A 34 -2.84 -2.93 -5.17
C CYS A 34 -2.28 -2.01 -4.09
N ILE A 35 -1.80 -2.62 -3.00
CA ILE A 35 -1.06 -1.96 -1.94
C ILE A 35 0.38 -2.47 -1.92
N ILE A 36 1.33 -1.56 -1.75
CA ILE A 36 2.71 -1.83 -1.35
C ILE A 36 2.88 -1.39 0.10
N ASP A 37 3.19 -2.35 0.99
CA ASP A 37 3.49 -2.11 2.39
C ASP A 37 5.01 -1.96 2.58
N PHE A 38 5.45 -0.75 2.90
CA PHE A 38 6.84 -0.46 3.28
C PHE A 38 7.04 -0.42 4.80
N ASP A 39 5.99 -0.54 5.62
CA ASP A 39 6.17 -0.55 7.06
C ASP A 39 6.78 -1.90 7.48
N ALA A 40 7.91 -1.86 8.20
CA ALA A 40 8.57 -3.06 8.70
C ALA A 40 7.67 -3.88 9.66
N GLN A 41 6.67 -3.24 10.27
CA GLN A 41 5.64 -3.96 11.02
C GLN A 41 4.72 -4.80 10.13
N GLY A 42 4.57 -4.44 8.86
CA GLY A 42 3.85 -5.21 7.85
C GLY A 42 2.36 -5.41 8.16
N SER A 43 1.72 -4.45 8.84
CA SER A 43 0.33 -4.61 9.31
C SER A 43 -0.65 -4.87 8.16
N LEU A 44 -0.43 -4.30 6.97
CA LEU A 44 -1.26 -4.60 5.80
C LEU A 44 -0.85 -5.93 5.18
N TYR A 45 0.46 -6.21 5.07
CA TYR A 45 0.94 -7.46 4.51
C TYR A 45 0.51 -8.71 5.30
N GLN A 46 0.36 -8.59 6.62
CA GLN A 46 -0.12 -9.67 7.50
C GLN A 46 -1.56 -10.10 7.16
N ILE A 47 -2.41 -9.17 6.71
CA ILE A 47 -3.82 -9.46 6.39
C ILE A 47 -4.06 -9.78 4.91
N ARG A 48 -3.01 -9.89 4.08
CA ARG A 48 -3.12 -10.04 2.62
C ARG A 48 -3.99 -11.23 2.18
N GLU A 49 -3.93 -12.35 2.89
CA GLU A 49 -4.71 -13.56 2.56
C GLU A 49 -6.21 -13.38 2.84
N LEU A 50 -6.56 -12.39 3.66
CA LEU A 50 -7.94 -12.01 3.98
C LEU A 50 -8.41 -10.81 3.13
N SER A 51 -7.51 -10.21 2.34
CA SER A 51 -7.81 -9.01 1.57
C SER A 51 -8.41 -9.36 0.21
N GLU A 52 -9.36 -8.53 -0.22
CA GLU A 52 -9.96 -8.60 -1.55
C GLU A 52 -9.10 -7.89 -2.62
N ILE A 53 -7.97 -7.29 -2.23
CA ILE A 53 -7.03 -6.62 -3.10
C ILE A 53 -5.61 -7.16 -2.86
N PRO A 54 -4.74 -7.21 -3.87
CA PRO A 54 -3.36 -7.63 -3.70
C PRO A 54 -2.58 -6.68 -2.78
N ILE A 55 -1.85 -7.25 -1.82
CA ILE A 55 -0.94 -6.52 -0.93
C ILE A 55 0.45 -7.15 -1.04
N PHE A 56 1.44 -6.34 -1.40
CA PHE A 56 2.83 -6.76 -1.57
C PHE A 56 3.75 -6.02 -0.60
N LEU A 57 4.94 -6.56 -0.37
CA LEU A 57 6.01 -5.88 0.37
C LEU A 57 6.72 -4.86 -0.52
N GLY A 58 7.36 -3.86 0.10
CA GLY A 58 8.14 -2.80 -0.55
C GLY A 58 9.13 -3.28 -1.62
N GLU A 59 9.76 -4.44 -1.43
CA GLU A 59 10.71 -5.06 -2.38
C GLU A 59 10.10 -5.36 -3.75
N LYS A 60 8.77 -5.56 -3.82
CA LYS A 60 8.04 -5.87 -5.05
C LYS A 60 7.66 -4.61 -5.84
N LEU A 61 7.94 -3.40 -5.36
CA LEU A 61 7.52 -2.16 -6.02
C LEU A 61 7.93 -2.11 -7.50
N LYS A 62 9.17 -2.49 -7.84
CA LYS A 62 9.65 -2.46 -9.23
C LYS A 62 8.91 -3.47 -10.13
N GLU A 63 8.55 -4.63 -9.60
CA GLU A 63 7.77 -5.63 -10.32
C GLU A 63 6.34 -5.13 -10.55
N VAL A 64 5.71 -4.63 -9.48
CA VAL A 64 4.32 -4.14 -9.49
C VAL A 64 4.17 -2.88 -10.35
N GLN A 65 5.16 -1.98 -10.38
CA GLN A 65 5.14 -0.80 -11.25
C GLN A 65 5.12 -1.14 -12.75
N ASN A 66 5.62 -2.32 -13.12
CA ASN A 66 5.65 -2.82 -14.49
C ASN A 66 4.44 -3.72 -14.84
N SER A 67 3.47 -3.83 -13.93
CA SER A 67 2.24 -4.60 -14.13
C SER A 67 1.07 -3.74 -14.65
N ASP A 68 -0.12 -4.32 -14.72
CA ASP A 68 -1.33 -3.72 -15.28
C ASP A 68 -2.25 -3.06 -14.24
N PHE A 69 -1.76 -2.74 -13.04
CA PHE A 69 -2.51 -1.96 -12.06
C PHE A 69 -2.72 -0.51 -12.53
N ASP A 70 -3.92 0.01 -12.30
CA ASP A 70 -4.27 1.40 -12.53
C ASP A 70 -3.80 2.29 -11.37
N PHE A 71 -3.95 1.80 -10.13
CA PHE A 71 -3.52 2.49 -8.91
C PHE A 71 -2.66 1.61 -8.02
N ILE A 72 -1.57 2.20 -7.51
CA ILE A 72 -0.67 1.59 -6.53
C ILE A 72 -0.72 2.46 -5.27
N PHE A 73 -1.28 1.91 -4.20
CA PHE A 73 -1.26 2.54 -2.88
C PHE A 73 0.04 2.18 -2.17
N ILE A 74 0.67 3.16 -1.53
CA ILE A 74 1.90 2.97 -0.76
C ILE A 74 1.62 3.33 0.69
N ASP A 75 1.75 2.34 1.58
CA ASP A 75 1.79 2.56 3.02
C ASP A 75 3.25 2.67 3.48
N THR A 76 3.53 3.63 4.35
CA THR A 76 4.90 4.00 4.74
C THR A 76 5.12 3.86 6.24
N PRO A 77 6.35 3.56 6.68
CA PRO A 77 6.67 3.51 8.10
C PRO A 77 6.50 4.89 8.76
N PRO A 78 6.24 4.95 10.07
CA PRO A 78 6.08 6.20 10.80
C PRO A 78 7.38 6.99 10.99
N TYR A 79 8.55 6.38 10.76
CA TYR A 79 9.83 7.05 10.94
C TYR A 79 10.51 7.22 9.59
N LEU A 80 11.16 8.38 9.39
CA LEU A 80 12.12 8.53 8.29
C LEU A 80 13.24 7.52 8.54
N SER A 81 13.29 6.48 7.72
CA SER A 81 14.43 5.57 7.71
C SER A 81 15.60 6.31 7.07
N ASN A 82 16.75 6.37 7.76
CA ASN A 82 18.01 6.88 7.21
C ASN A 82 18.66 5.86 6.24
N ALA A 83 17.84 5.18 5.43
CA ALA A 83 18.32 4.32 4.35
C ALA A 83 18.92 5.18 3.24
#